data_AF-A0A651HLV2-F1
#
_entry.id   AF-A0A651HLV2-F1
#
_cell.length_a   1.000
_cell.length_b   1.000
_cell.length_c   1.000
_cell.angle_alpha   90.00
_cell.angle_beta   90.00
_cell.angle_gamma   90.00
#
_symmetry.space_group_name_H-M   'P 1'
#
loop_
_entity.id
_entity.type
_entity.pdbx_description
1 polymer ?
#
loop_
_entity_poly.entity_id
_entity_poly.type
_entity_poly.pdbx_seq_one_letter_code
_entity_poly.pdbx_strand_id
1 'polypeptide(L)'
;MSKNRFNLQLDDIRAAKLRALAKRTHVNPGTLARSLLSTALDEADPDPASISSLLDRIPGALERAQEGRREIRGGKGVPLEEL
;
A
#
# COMPACT_ATOMS: atom_id res chain seq x y z
N MET A 1 8.93 0.83 12.74
CA MET A 1 8.68 1.15 11.31
C MET A 1 9.32 0.07 10.45
N SER A 2 8.56 -0.96 10.07
CA SER A 2 9.05 -2.06 9.22
C SER A 2 9.26 -1.58 7.79
N LYS A 3 10.42 -1.88 7.20
CA LYS A 3 10.79 -1.41 5.86
C LYS A 3 10.46 -2.49 4.82
N ASN A 4 9.33 -2.35 4.12
CA ASN A 4 8.99 -3.23 3.00
C ASN A 4 9.66 -2.76 1.70
N ARG A 5 10.21 -3.71 0.94
CA ARG A 5 10.83 -3.46 -0.37
C ARG A 5 9.88 -3.96 -1.46
N PHE A 6 9.50 -3.07 -2.37
CA PHE A 6 8.69 -3.38 -3.53
C PHE A 6 9.51 -3.15 -4.81
N ASN A 7 9.39 -4.05 -5.78
CA ASN A 7 9.96 -3.88 -7.11
C ASN A 7 8.87 -3.40 -8.06
N LEU A 8 9.14 -2.32 -8.78
CA LEU A 8 8.22 -1.73 -9.74
C LEU A 8 8.74 -2.01 -11.16
N GLN A 9 7.89 -2.61 -11.99
CA GLN A 9 8.15 -2.72 -13.42
C GLN A 9 7.34 -1.67 -14.17
N LEU A 10 7.98 -0.97 -15.10
CA LEU A 10 7.36 0.02 -15.96
C LEU A 10 7.50 -0.45 -17.41
N ASP A 11 6.45 -0.22 -18.20
CA ASP A 11 6.59 -0.31 -19.66
C ASP A 11 7.54 0.78 -20.18
N ASP A 12 7.96 0.63 -21.44
CA ASP A 12 8.94 1.50 -22.07
C ASP A 12 8.50 2.97 -22.10
N ILE A 13 7.20 3.22 -22.30
CA ILE A 13 6.64 4.58 -22.37
C ILE A 13 6.75 5.26 -21.00
N ARG A 14 6.30 4.58 -19.93
CA ARG A 14 6.35 5.12 -18.56
C ARG A 14 7.79 5.23 -18.05
N ALA A 15 8.65 4.27 -18.40
CA ALA A 15 10.07 4.31 -18.06
C ALA A 15 10.78 5.50 -18.73
N ALA A 16 10.49 5.79 -20.00
CA ALA A 16 11.02 6.96 -20.69
C ALA A 16 10.56 8.27 -20.05
N LYS A 17 9.26 8.38 -19.72
CA LYS A 17 8.71 9.55 -19.02
C LYS A 17 9.38 9.79 -17.67
N LEU A 18 9.55 8.75 -16.86
CA LEU A 18 10.22 8.84 -15.56
C LEU A 18 11.67 9.33 -15.71
N ARG A 19 12.44 8.79 -16.66
CA ARG A 19 13.82 9.22 -16.93
C ARG A 19 13.88 10.69 -17.36
N ALA A 20 12.98 11.12 -18.23
CA ALA A 20 12.93 12.50 -18.68
C ALA A 20 12.61 13.48 -17.53
N LEU A 21 11.65 13.12 -16.67
CA LEU A 21 11.31 13.90 -15.49
C LEU A 21 12.47 13.98 -14.49
N ALA A 22 13.09 12.83 -14.19
CA ALA A 22 14.25 12.73 -13.31
C ALA A 22 15.42 13.60 -13.80
N LYS A 23 15.67 13.61 -15.11
CA LYS A 23 16.70 14.47 -15.73
C LYS A 23 16.38 15.95 -15.53
N ARG A 24 15.13 16.35 -15.72
CA ARG A 24 14.70 17.76 -15.58
C ARG A 24 14.75 18.25 -14.13
N THR A 25 14.52 17.36 -13.17
CA THR A 25 14.55 17.69 -11.73
C THR A 25 15.91 17.44 -11.08
N HIS A 26 16.89 16.91 -11.82
CA HIS A 26 18.20 16.50 -11.29
C HIS A 26 18.11 15.48 -10.12
N VAL A 27 17.09 14.62 -10.13
CA VAL A 27 16.85 13.59 -9.11
C VAL A 27 17.13 12.21 -9.70
N ASN A 28 17.60 11.26 -8.86
CA ASN A 28 17.70 9.86 -9.28
C ASN A 28 16.31 9.30 -9.65
N PRO A 29 16.15 8.61 -10.80
CA PRO A 29 14.85 8.06 -11.21
C PRO A 29 14.16 7.18 -10.16
N GLY A 30 14.91 6.39 -9.39
CA GLY A 30 14.35 5.56 -8.32
C GLY A 30 13.82 6.38 -7.15
N THR A 31 14.51 7.46 -6.80
CA THR A 31 14.03 8.40 -5.76
C THR A 31 12.77 9.11 -6.22
N LEU A 32 12.76 9.62 -7.46
CA LEU A 32 11.58 10.28 -8.02
C LEU A 32 10.38 9.31 -8.12
N ALA A 33 10.61 8.08 -8.55
CA ALA A 33 9.57 7.05 -8.60
C ALA A 33 8.97 6.76 -7.22
N ARG A 34 9.81 6.68 -6.18
CA ARG A 34 9.34 6.48 -4.81
C ARG A 34 8.46 7.65 -4.34
N SER A 35 8.89 8.89 -4.57
CA SER A 35 8.11 10.07 -4.18
C SER A 35 6.77 10.14 -4.92
N LEU A 36 6.78 9.91 -6.23
CA LEU A 36 5.57 9.89 -7.05
C LEU A 36 4.60 8.78 -6.62
N LEU A 37 5.10 7.58 -6.31
CA LEU A 37 4.26 6.50 -5.79
C LEU A 37 3.68 6.84 -4.42
N SER A 38 4.44 7.47 -3.53
CA SER A 38 3.92 7.92 -2.22
C SER A 38 2.77 8.89 -2.40
N THR A 39 2.96 9.94 -3.20
CA THR A 39 1.91 10.93 -3.48
C THR A 39 0.69 10.30 -4.12
N ALA A 40 0.88 9.38 -5.08
CA ALA A 40 -0.25 8.68 -5.70
C ALA A 40 -1.00 7.78 -4.72
N LEU A 41 -0.33 7.21 -3.70
CA LEU A 41 -0.99 6.45 -2.64
C LEU A 41 -1.73 7.36 -1.66
N ASP A 42 -1.21 8.56 -1.39
CA ASP A 42 -1.88 9.56 -0.55
C ASP A 42 -3.12 10.14 -1.24
N GLU A 43 -3.08 10.30 -2.57
CA GLU A 43 -4.17 10.81 -3.40
C GLU A 43 -5.18 9.74 -3.81
N ALA A 44 -4.77 8.47 -3.85
CA ALA A 44 -5.68 7.36 -4.10
C ALA A 44 -6.58 7.18 -2.87
N ASP A 45 -7.70 7.90 -2.86
CA ASP A 45 -8.80 7.64 -1.93
C ASP A 45 -9.14 6.16 -2.04
N PRO A 46 -8.88 5.35 -0.99
CA PRO A 46 -9.12 3.93 -1.07
C PRO A 46 -10.63 3.76 -0.93
N ASP A 47 -11.33 3.90 -2.05
CA ASP A 47 -12.76 3.62 -2.18
C ASP A 47 -13.05 2.33 -1.42
N PRO A 48 -13.99 2.32 -0.45
CA PRO A 48 -14.37 1.12 0.29
C PRO A 48 -14.61 -0.10 -0.62
N ALA A 49 -15.09 0.10 -1.85
CA ALA A 49 -15.27 -0.96 -2.83
C ALA A 49 -13.93 -1.51 -3.39
N SER A 50 -12.90 -0.67 -3.51
CA SER A 50 -11.54 -1.07 -3.87
C SER A 50 -10.87 -1.85 -2.73
N ILE A 51 -11.05 -1.40 -1.48
CA ILE A 51 -10.55 -2.12 -0.30
C ILE A 51 -11.22 -3.49 -0.18
N SER A 52 -12.56 -3.58 -0.32
CA SER A 52 -13.25 -4.86 -0.24
C SER A 52 -12.79 -5.82 -1.33
N SER A 53 -12.67 -5.34 -2.58
CA SER A 53 -12.14 -6.13 -3.69
C SER A 53 -10.70 -6.63 -3.46
N LEU A 54 -9.86 -5.84 -2.80
CA LEU A 54 -8.51 -6.24 -2.39
C LEU A 54 -8.53 -7.28 -1.26
N LEU A 55 -9.39 -7.11 -0.26
CA LEU A 55 -9.54 -8.06 0.86
C LEU A 55 -10.13 -9.39 0.39
N ASP A 56 -11.07 -9.36 -0.55
CA ASP A 56 -11.70 -10.54 -1.15
C ASP A 56 -10.69 -11.39 -1.95
N ARG A 57 -9.56 -10.81 -2.37
CA ARG A 57 -8.44 -11.54 -3.00
C ARG A 57 -7.54 -12.25 -2.00
N ILE A 58 -7.67 -11.99 -0.70
CA ILE A 58 -6.94 -12.68 0.36
C ILE A 58 -7.81 -13.84 0.85
N PRO A 59 -7.44 -15.11 0.58
CA PRO A 59 -8.24 -16.25 1.04
C PRO A 59 -8.46 -16.21 2.55
N GLY A 60 -9.72 -16.38 2.97
CA GLY A 60 -10.08 -16.40 4.39
C GLY A 60 -10.05 -15.04 5.09
N ALA A 61 -9.94 -13.92 4.37
CA ALA A 61 -9.86 -12.59 5.01
C ALA A 61 -11.13 -12.22 5.76
N LEU A 62 -12.31 -12.52 5.19
CA LEU A 62 -13.58 -12.24 5.82
C LEU A 62 -13.78 -13.07 7.10
N GLU A 63 -13.48 -14.37 7.04
CA GLU A 63 -13.61 -15.30 8.16
C GLU A 63 -12.70 -14.88 9.32
N ARG A 64 -11.44 -14.53 9.02
CA ARG A 64 -10.49 -14.01 10.02
C ARG A 64 -10.93 -12.68 10.60
N ALA A 65 -11.49 -11.77 9.79
CA ALA A 65 -12.03 -10.50 10.29
C ALA A 65 -13.21 -10.73 11.24
N GLN A 66 -14.10 -11.67 10.90
CA GLN A 66 -15.22 -12.05 11.78
C GLN A 66 -14.74 -12.73 13.07
N GLU A 67 -13.71 -13.56 12.99
CA GLU A 67 -13.08 -14.19 14.15
C GLU A 67 -12.46 -13.16 15.10
N GLY A 68 -11.66 -12.22 14.60
CA GLY A 68 -11.11 -11.13 15.42
C GLY A 68 -12.20 -10.30 16.10
N ARG A 69 -13.33 -10.06 15.42
CA ARG A 69 -14.50 -9.40 16.06
C ARG A 69 -15.10 -10.22 17.19
N ARG A 70 -15.15 -11.54 17.08
CA ARG A 70 -15.60 -12.44 18.15
C ARG A 70 -14.63 -12.45 19.32
N GLU A 71 -13.33 -12.46 19.04
CA GLU A 71 -12.27 -12.46 20.06
C GLU A 71 -12.24 -11.16 20.86
N ILE A 72 -12.36 -10.01 20.20
CA ILE A 72 -12.46 -8.69 20.86
C ILE A 72 -13.69 -8.65 21.76
N ARG A 73 -14.86 -9.10 21.28
CA ARG A 73 -16.07 -9.19 22.12
C ARG A 73 -15.88 -10.15 23.30
N GLY A 74 -15.08 -11.19 23.14
CA GLY A 74 -14.71 -12.13 24.20
C GLY A 74 -13.62 -11.62 25.14
N GLY A 75 -13.16 -10.37 24.99
CA GLY A 75 -12.15 -9.77 25.86
C GLY A 75 -10.72 -10.26 25.62
N LYS A 76 -10.44 -10.88 24.46
CA LYS A 76 -9.10 -11.42 24.13
C LYS A 76 -8.18 -10.38 23.46
N GLY A 77 -8.64 -9.15 23.27
CA GLY A 77 -7.82 -8.08 22.71
C GLY A 77 -6.84 -7.51 23.74
N VAL A 78 -5.72 -6.98 23.27
CA VAL A 78 -4.81 -6.15 24.08
C VAL A 78 -4.94 -4.68 23.67
N PRO A 79 -4.76 -3.72 24.61
CA PRO A 79 -4.62 -2.31 24.27
C PRO A 79 -3.46 -2.09 23.29
N LEU A 80 -3.59 -1.08 22.43
CA LEU A 80 -2.57 -0.78 21.41
C LEU A 80 -1.24 -0.37 22.04
N GLU A 81 -1.30 0.20 23.24
CA GLU A 81 -0.17 0.62 24.06
C GLU A 81 0.61 -0.56 24.65
N GLU A 82 0.03 -1.76 24.62
CA GLU A 82 0.59 -3.01 25.16
C GLU A 82 1.13 -3.97 24.08
N LEU A 83 1.14 -3.55 22.81
CA LEU A 83 1.66 -4.32 21.66
C LEU A 83 3.18 -4.28 21.50
#